data_AF-A0A8W8J5M0-F1
#
_entry.id   AF-A0A8W8J5M0-F1
#
_cell.length_a   1.000
_cell.length_b   1.000
_cell.length_c   1.000
_cell.angle_alpha   90.00
_cell.angle_beta   90.00
_cell.angle_gamma   90.00
#
_symmetry.space_group_name_H-M   'P 1'
#
loop_
_entity.id
_entity.type
_entity.pdbx_description
1 polymer ?
#
loop_
_entity_poly.entity_id
_entity_poly.type
_entity_poly.pdbx_seq_one_letter_code
_entity_poly.pdbx_strand_id
1 'polypeptide(L)'
;WESKQLGAHSPHVLLNTLVYFNTKYFMLHSAEDHLKLSFTHIMKHWKKSPPGKGNSAGRSVFLRYYCPTPLKTSSDSQKNKKKEELPIYEQAENVDNPLRCPVKLYEFYLSKCPESIKNRSDAFYLVPERSCVPDSPVWYSTQNLSTEAMNKMLHRIRLVREIQEAKYHTQPVYATM
;
A
#
# COMPACT_ATOMS: atom_id res chain seq x y z
N TRP A 1 -0.81 -6.94 -13.96
CA TRP A 1 -1.47 -8.17 -13.46
C TRP A 1 -1.20 -9.35 -14.38
N GLU A 2 -1.62 -9.32 -15.64
CA GLU A 2 -1.41 -10.41 -16.61
C GLU A 2 0.08 -10.74 -16.83
N SER A 3 0.93 -9.72 -16.87
CA SER A 3 2.40 -9.86 -16.94
C SER A 3 3.05 -10.40 -15.65
N LYS A 4 2.25 -10.81 -14.65
CA LYS A 4 2.70 -11.33 -13.34
C LYS A 4 3.66 -10.38 -12.58
N GLN A 5 3.67 -9.09 -12.89
CA GLN A 5 4.43 -8.08 -12.12
C GLN A 5 3.73 -7.65 -10.82
N LEU A 6 2.44 -7.98 -10.68
CA LEU A 6 1.61 -7.72 -9.50
C LEU A 6 0.85 -9.00 -9.11
N GLY A 7 0.62 -9.20 -7.82
CA GLY A 7 -0.03 -10.36 -7.21
C GLY A 7 0.76 -10.93 -6.05
N ALA A 8 0.50 -12.20 -5.71
CA ALA A 8 1.06 -12.86 -4.53
C ALA A 8 1.68 -14.24 -4.83
N HIS A 9 2.13 -14.48 -6.06
CA HIS A 9 2.70 -15.78 -6.45
C HIS A 9 4.18 -15.96 -6.07
N SER A 10 4.83 -14.92 -5.55
CA SER A 10 6.16 -14.98 -4.95
C SER A 10 6.31 -13.85 -3.93
N PRO A 11 7.24 -13.95 -2.96
CA PRO A 11 7.44 -12.89 -1.96
C PRO A 11 7.88 -11.56 -2.57
N HIS A 12 8.68 -11.61 -3.63
CA HIS A 12 9.15 -10.42 -4.34
C HIS A 12 8.00 -9.71 -5.06
N VAL A 13 7.11 -10.47 -5.72
CA VAL A 13 5.98 -9.88 -6.41
C VAL A 13 4.93 -9.35 -5.44
N LEU A 14 4.71 -10.03 -4.31
CA LEU A 14 3.84 -9.52 -3.24
C LEU A 14 4.36 -8.19 -2.70
N LEU A 15 5.65 -8.08 -2.36
CA LEU A 15 6.25 -6.81 -1.94
C LEU A 15 6.09 -5.73 -2.98
N ASN A 16 6.39 -6.02 -4.25
CA ASN A 16 6.23 -5.06 -5.34
C ASN A 16 4.78 -4.59 -5.48
N THR A 17 3.82 -5.47 -5.22
CA THR A 17 2.38 -5.16 -5.26
C THR A 17 1.98 -4.23 -4.11
N LEU A 18 2.50 -4.46 -2.91
CA LEU A 18 2.28 -3.57 -1.77
C LEU A 18 2.92 -2.20 -1.99
N VAL A 19 4.16 -2.15 -2.50
CA VAL A 19 4.82 -0.88 -2.87
C VAL A 19 3.95 -0.14 -3.88
N TYR A 20 3.49 -0.81 -4.95
CA TYR A 20 2.58 -0.20 -5.93
C TYR A 20 1.32 0.38 -5.29
N PHE A 21 0.62 -0.36 -4.43
CA PHE A 21 -0.58 0.14 -3.77
C PHE A 21 -0.30 1.29 -2.82
N ASN A 22 0.77 1.20 -2.02
CA ASN A 22 1.13 2.24 -1.08
C ASN A 22 1.58 3.51 -1.80
N THR A 23 2.29 3.40 -2.93
CA THR A 23 2.59 4.54 -3.80
C THR A 23 1.31 5.15 -4.37
N LYS A 24 0.39 4.33 -4.85
CA LYS A 24 -0.84 4.80 -5.52
C LYS A 24 -1.86 5.43 -4.58
N TYR A 25 -2.08 4.84 -3.41
CA TYR A 25 -3.20 5.18 -2.53
C TYR A 25 -2.77 5.88 -1.24
N PHE A 26 -1.58 5.56 -0.73
CA PHE A 26 -0.99 6.25 0.43
C PHE A 26 -0.05 7.39 0.02
N MET A 27 0.10 7.64 -1.29
CA MET A 27 0.92 8.72 -1.86
C MET A 27 2.39 8.69 -1.38
N LEU A 28 2.90 7.50 -1.07
CA LEU A 28 4.32 7.32 -0.73
C LEU A 28 5.12 7.33 -2.03
N HIS A 29 5.84 8.42 -2.29
CA HIS A 29 6.50 8.60 -3.59
C HIS A 29 8.01 8.35 -3.52
N SER A 30 8.66 8.58 -2.38
CA SER A 30 10.11 8.38 -2.22
C SER A 30 10.45 7.09 -1.47
N ALA A 31 11.66 6.58 -1.66
CA ALA A 31 12.14 5.43 -0.89
C ALA A 31 12.15 5.74 0.62
N GLU A 32 12.43 6.99 1.00
CA GLU A 32 12.38 7.44 2.39
C GLU A 32 10.95 7.34 2.97
N ASP A 33 9.93 7.80 2.24
CA ASP A 33 8.53 7.70 2.68
C ASP A 33 8.12 6.24 2.88
N HIS A 34 8.53 5.37 1.95
CA HIS A 34 8.29 3.94 2.06
C HIS A 34 9.01 3.32 3.26
N LEU A 35 10.29 3.66 3.49
CA LEU A 35 11.07 3.07 4.58
C LEU A 35 10.71 3.61 5.97
N LYS A 36 10.01 4.75 6.06
CA LYS A 36 9.39 5.24 7.31
C LYS A 36 8.08 4.53 7.66
N LEU A 37 7.49 3.80 6.71
CA LEU A 37 6.25 3.05 6.93
C LEU A 37 6.51 1.89 7.91
N SER A 38 5.51 1.62 8.75
CA SER A 38 5.55 0.49 9.68
C SER A 38 4.18 -0.20 9.76
N PHE A 39 4.15 -1.42 10.31
CA PHE A 39 2.89 -2.15 10.50
C PHE A 39 1.89 -1.39 11.38
N THR A 40 2.37 -0.66 12.38
CA THR A 40 1.50 0.13 13.27
C THR A 40 0.85 1.34 12.58
N HIS A 41 1.38 1.77 11.42
CA HIS A 41 0.81 2.88 10.65
C HIS A 41 -0.38 2.45 9.77
N ILE A 42 -0.65 1.16 9.59
CA ILE A 42 -1.72 0.69 8.71
C ILE A 42 -2.75 -0.09 9.51
N MET A 43 -3.95 0.46 9.63
CA MET A 43 -5.06 -0.17 10.35
C MET A 43 -6.20 -0.54 9.41
N LYS A 44 -6.84 -1.68 9.69
CA LYS A 44 -8.02 -2.15 8.96
C LYS A 44 -9.29 -1.53 9.56
N HIS A 45 -10.09 -0.88 8.72
CA HIS A 45 -11.37 -0.28 9.09
C HIS A 45 -12.53 -0.92 8.35
N TRP A 46 -13.72 -0.72 8.90
CA TRP A 46 -14.98 -1.05 8.26
C TRP A 46 -15.89 0.17 8.16
N LYS A 47 -16.63 0.27 7.07
CA LYS A 47 -17.68 1.27 6.87
C LYS A 47 -18.97 0.55 6.50
N LYS A 48 -20.07 0.93 7.13
CA LYS A 48 -21.40 0.47 6.71
C LYS A 48 -21.77 1.26 5.45
N SER A 49 -22.23 0.57 4.41
CA SER A 49 -22.85 1.25 3.27
C SER A 49 -24.15 1.92 3.75
N PRO A 50 -24.46 3.15 3.29
CA PRO A 50 -25.74 3.78 3.60
C PRO A 50 -26.89 2.94 2.98
N PRO A 51 -28.00 2.74 3.71
CA PRO A 51 -29.15 2.01 3.19
C PRO A 51 -29.77 2.80 2.03
N GLY A 52 -29.76 2.24 0.81
CA GLY A 52 -30.43 2.88 -0.33
C GLY A 52 -29.82 2.63 -1.72
N LYS A 53 -28.64 2.01 -1.85
CA LYS A 53 -28.09 1.60 -3.15
C LYS A 53 -27.86 0.09 -3.20
N GLY A 54 -28.87 -0.64 -3.66
CA GLY A 54 -28.79 -2.05 -4.04
C GLY A 54 -28.96 -3.04 -2.88
N ASN A 55 -29.51 -4.22 -3.20
CA ASN A 55 -29.84 -5.34 -2.28
C ASN A 55 -28.60 -6.04 -1.69
N SER A 56 -27.63 -5.30 -1.18
CA SER A 56 -26.50 -5.85 -0.45
C SER A 56 -26.15 -4.87 0.66
N ALA A 57 -26.63 -5.18 1.87
CA ALA A 57 -26.12 -4.57 3.10
C ALA A 57 -24.65 -4.99 3.32
N GLY A 58 -23.77 -4.54 2.43
CA GLY A 58 -22.36 -4.90 2.40
C GLY A 58 -21.56 -3.97 3.31
N ARG A 59 -20.85 -4.56 4.27
CA ARG A 59 -19.79 -3.86 5.01
C ARG A 59 -18.60 -3.69 4.07
N SER A 60 -18.19 -2.44 3.84
CA SER A 60 -16.97 -2.16 3.06
C SER A 60 -15.75 -2.14 3.99
N VAL A 61 -14.66 -2.77 3.56
CA VAL A 61 -13.40 -2.85 4.32
C VAL A 61 -12.35 -1.97 3.67
N PHE A 62 -11.52 -1.30 4.48
CA PHE A 62 -10.46 -0.41 4.01
C PHE A 62 -9.20 -0.59 4.84
N LEU A 63 -8.03 -0.39 4.24
CA LEU A 63 -6.79 -0.10 4.97
C LEU A 63 -6.62 1.40 5.03
N ARG A 64 -6.38 1.95 6.23
CA ARG A 64 -6.08 3.36 6.42
C ARG A 64 -4.65 3.53 6.86
N TYR A 65 -3.95 4.44 6.19
CA TYR A 65 -2.61 4.86 6.58
C TYR A 65 -2.69 6.05 7.54
N TYR A 66 -2.06 5.87 8.70
CA TYR A 66 -1.84 6.89 9.71
C TYR A 66 -0.40 7.36 9.63
N CYS A 67 -0.18 8.46 8.94
CA CYS A 67 1.13 9.07 8.86
C CYS A 67 1.59 9.47 10.27
N PRO A 68 2.77 9.04 10.74
CA PRO A 68 3.36 9.57 11.96
C PRO A 68 3.73 11.03 11.68
N THR A 69 2.82 11.94 12.01
CA THR A 69 3.05 13.39 11.89
C THR A 69 4.35 13.75 12.60
N PRO A 70 5.14 14.72 12.10
CA PRO A 70 6.12 15.38 12.95
C PRO A 70 5.31 15.99 14.10
N LEU A 71 5.54 15.53 15.33
CA LEU A 71 5.09 16.23 16.51
C LEU A 71 5.62 17.65 16.41
N LYS A 72 4.76 18.61 16.03
CA LYS A 72 4.99 20.00 16.41
C LYS A 72 4.90 20.00 17.93
N THR A 73 6.06 19.88 18.58
CA THR A 73 6.26 20.27 19.97
C THR A 73 5.88 21.75 20.05
N SER A 74 4.66 22.02 20.48
CA SER A 74 4.31 23.33 21.00
C SER A 74 3.57 23.08 22.31
N SER A 75 4.38 23.05 23.37
CA SER A 75 4.00 23.63 24.64
C SER A 75 3.28 24.97 24.41
N ASP A 76 2.23 25.16 25.19
CA ASP A 76 1.56 26.42 25.49
C ASP A 76 0.68 27.11 24.43
N SER A 77 -0.48 27.51 24.95
CA SER A 77 -1.30 28.67 24.55
C SER A 77 -2.34 28.50 23.45
N GLN A 78 -3.58 28.37 23.93
CA GLN A 78 -4.80 29.10 23.52
C GLN A 78 -5.25 29.11 22.04
N LYS A 79 -6.49 28.60 21.88
CA LYS A 79 -7.61 29.11 21.04
C LYS A 79 -7.40 29.29 19.52
N ASN A 80 -8.27 28.62 18.77
CA ASN A 80 -8.61 28.87 17.35
C ASN A 80 -7.53 28.61 16.29
N LYS A 81 -7.04 27.36 16.18
CA LYS A 81 -6.52 26.85 14.91
C LYS A 81 -7.48 25.81 14.35
N LYS A 82 -8.13 26.19 13.24
CA LYS A 82 -8.83 25.30 12.30
C LYS A 82 -7.96 24.05 12.15
N LYS A 83 -8.43 22.93 12.69
CA LYS A 83 -7.75 21.63 12.59
C LYS A 83 -7.67 21.35 11.10
N GLU A 84 -6.53 21.61 10.46
CA GLU A 84 -6.27 21.11 9.11
C GLU A 84 -6.50 19.60 9.20
N GLU A 85 -7.63 19.13 8.68
CA GLU A 85 -7.94 17.72 8.62
C GLU A 85 -6.82 17.07 7.82
N LEU A 86 -5.95 16.34 8.52
CA LEU A 86 -4.88 15.59 7.88
C LEU A 86 -5.50 14.74 6.76
N PRO A 87 -4.89 14.71 5.56
CA PRO A 87 -5.41 13.94 4.46
C PRO A 87 -5.56 12.47 4.87
N ILE A 88 -6.76 11.92 4.66
CA ILE A 88 -7.09 10.53 4.96
C ILE A 88 -6.72 9.69 3.74
N TYR A 89 -5.74 8.81 3.90
CA TYR A 89 -5.29 7.91 2.84
C TYR A 89 -5.82 6.49 3.06
N GLU A 90 -6.60 5.99 2.10
CA GLU A 90 -7.31 4.71 2.22
C GLU A 90 -7.16 3.82 0.98
N GLN A 91 -7.07 2.51 1.22
CA GLN A 91 -7.14 1.46 0.21
C GLN A 91 -8.42 0.64 0.43
N ALA A 92 -9.38 0.75 -0.48
CA ALA A 92 -10.64 0.01 -0.42
C ALA A 92 -10.46 -1.46 -0.82
N GLU A 93 -11.23 -2.35 -0.20
CA GLU A 93 -11.36 -3.73 -0.63
C GLU A 93 -11.87 -3.80 -2.08
N ASN A 94 -11.25 -4.67 -2.88
CA ASN A 94 -11.74 -5.01 -4.21
C ASN A 94 -12.57 -6.30 -4.09
N VAL A 95 -13.89 -6.12 -3.98
CA VAL A 95 -14.85 -7.23 -3.85
C VAL A 95 -14.98 -8.05 -5.15
N ASP A 96 -14.78 -7.41 -6.30
CA ASP A 96 -14.94 -8.06 -7.61
C ASP A 96 -13.78 -9.00 -7.92
N ASN A 97 -12.58 -8.69 -7.42
CA ASN A 97 -11.40 -9.52 -7.64
C ASN A 97 -10.53 -9.62 -6.38
N PRO A 98 -10.75 -10.66 -5.55
CA PRO A 98 -9.97 -10.89 -4.33
C PRO A 98 -8.47 -11.03 -4.54
N LEU A 99 -8.03 -11.57 -5.69
CA LEU A 99 -6.61 -11.71 -6.03
C LEU A 99 -5.92 -10.38 -6.37
N ARG A 100 -6.71 -9.34 -6.66
CA ARG A 100 -6.25 -7.97 -6.92
C ARG A 100 -6.62 -7.02 -5.80
N CYS A 101 -7.10 -7.53 -4.67
CA CYS A 101 -7.58 -6.73 -3.57
C CYS A 101 -6.44 -6.27 -2.64
N PRO A 102 -6.26 -4.96 -2.42
CA PRO A 102 -5.21 -4.47 -1.53
C PRO A 102 -5.36 -4.98 -0.09
N VAL A 103 -6.60 -5.01 0.44
CA VAL A 103 -6.89 -5.56 1.77
C VAL A 103 -6.44 -7.02 1.89
N LYS A 104 -6.86 -7.89 0.95
CA LYS A 104 -6.51 -9.32 0.96
C LYS A 104 -5.02 -9.57 0.77
N LEU A 105 -4.37 -8.78 -0.09
CA LEU A 105 -2.92 -8.90 -0.32
C LEU A 105 -2.12 -8.44 0.90
N TYR A 106 -2.57 -7.41 1.61
CA TYR A 106 -2.00 -7.03 2.90
C TYR A 106 -2.21 -8.09 3.99
N GLU A 107 -3.41 -8.67 4.09
CA GLU A 107 -3.67 -9.79 5.01
C GLU A 107 -2.75 -10.98 4.72
N PHE A 108 -2.56 -11.31 3.45
CA PHE A 108 -1.65 -12.38 3.03
C PHE A 108 -0.19 -12.03 3.32
N TYR A 109 0.21 -10.76 3.17
CA TYR A 109 1.54 -10.31 3.58
C TYR A 109 1.77 -10.51 5.07
N LEU A 110 0.83 -10.08 5.91
CA LEU A 110 0.90 -10.28 7.36
C LEU A 110 0.99 -11.76 7.74
N SER A 111 0.25 -12.64 7.06
CA SER A 111 0.28 -14.08 7.38
C SER A 111 1.62 -14.74 7.03
N LYS A 112 2.37 -14.19 6.08
CA LYS A 112 3.72 -14.66 5.69
C LYS A 112 4.86 -13.98 6.43
N CYS A 113 4.57 -12.98 7.27
CA CYS A 113 5.56 -12.33 8.11
C CYS A 113 5.77 -13.07 9.44
N PRO A 114 6.99 -13.06 10.02
CA PRO A 114 7.22 -13.57 11.38
C PRO A 114 6.31 -12.89 12.41
N GLU A 115 5.87 -13.60 13.45
CA GLU A 115 4.95 -13.01 14.45
C GLU A 115 5.59 -11.84 15.22
N SER A 116 6.90 -11.94 15.49
CA SER A 116 7.67 -10.97 16.29
C SER A 116 7.74 -9.55 15.69
N ILE A 117 7.47 -9.40 14.39
CA ILE A 117 7.63 -8.12 13.70
C ILE A 117 6.32 -7.36 13.52
N LYS A 118 5.15 -8.01 13.69
CA LYS A 118 3.84 -7.39 13.41
C LYS A 118 3.53 -6.20 14.31
N ASN A 119 4.14 -6.14 15.50
CA ASN A 119 3.99 -5.05 16.46
C ASN A 119 5.11 -4.00 16.36
N ARG A 120 6.06 -4.15 15.43
CA ARG A 120 7.15 -3.19 15.24
C ARG A 120 6.64 -1.91 14.60
N SER A 121 7.06 -0.78 15.16
CA SER A 121 6.74 0.56 14.66
C SER A 121 7.78 1.13 13.71
N ASP A 122 8.82 0.36 13.37
CA ASP A 122 9.99 0.78 12.57
C ASP A 122 10.24 -0.09 11.32
N ALA A 123 9.31 -0.99 10.99
CA ALA A 123 9.45 -1.93 9.89
C ALA A 123 8.11 -2.15 9.18
N PHE A 124 8.12 -2.17 7.85
CA PHE A 124 6.99 -2.59 7.03
C PHE A 124 7.41 -3.51 5.89
N TYR A 125 8.41 -3.12 5.09
CA TYR A 125 8.90 -3.92 3.96
C TYR A 125 10.06 -4.81 4.41
N LEU A 126 9.83 -6.12 4.44
CA LEU A 126 10.81 -7.10 4.91
C LEU A 126 11.55 -7.78 3.76
N VAL A 127 12.78 -8.22 4.01
CA VAL A 127 13.56 -8.97 3.02
C VAL A 127 12.98 -10.39 2.86
N PRO A 128 12.66 -10.84 1.62
CA PRO A 128 12.28 -12.23 1.35
C PRO A 128 13.34 -13.24 1.78
N GLU A 129 12.91 -14.34 2.38
CA GLU A 129 13.80 -15.46 2.73
C GLU A 129 14.22 -16.22 1.47
N ARG A 130 15.53 -16.53 1.36
CA ARG A 130 16.07 -17.21 0.17
C ARG A 130 15.56 -18.63 0.01
N SER A 131 15.24 -19.29 1.13
CA SER A 131 14.79 -20.69 1.18
C SER A 131 13.28 -20.84 1.13
N CYS A 132 12.50 -19.75 1.13
CA CYS A 132 11.05 -19.87 1.14
C CYS A 132 10.53 -20.39 -0.21
N VAL A 133 9.51 -21.23 -0.12
CA VAL A 133 8.75 -21.75 -1.26
C VAL A 133 7.29 -21.30 -1.13
N PRO A 134 6.46 -21.41 -2.19
CA PRO A 134 5.08 -20.94 -2.14
C PRO A 134 4.28 -21.45 -0.93
N ASP A 135 4.48 -22.71 -0.54
CA ASP A 135 3.77 -23.34 0.57
C ASP A 135 4.36 -23.02 1.96
N SER A 136 5.50 -22.32 2.02
CA SER A 136 6.13 -21.98 3.29
C SER A 136 5.21 -21.10 4.15
N PRO A 137 5.09 -21.37 5.47
CA PRO A 137 4.26 -20.56 6.36
C PRO A 137 4.80 -19.14 6.52
N VAL A 138 6.12 -18.97 6.44
CA VAL A 138 6.82 -17.68 6.51
C VAL A 138 7.60 -17.48 5.22
N TRP A 139 7.48 -16.28 4.63
CA TRP A 139 8.22 -15.89 3.43
C TRP A 139 9.25 -14.80 3.66
N TYR A 140 9.14 -14.08 4.77
CA TYR A 140 9.94 -12.89 5.03
C TYR A 140 10.77 -13.04 6.29
N SER A 141 11.94 -12.43 6.27
CA SER A 141 12.83 -12.32 7.42
C SER A 141 12.36 -11.21 8.38
N THR A 142 13.10 -11.00 9.46
CA THR A 142 12.92 -9.84 10.36
C THR A 142 13.72 -8.61 9.92
N GLN A 143 14.44 -8.69 8.78
CA GLN A 143 15.28 -7.62 8.27
C GLN A 143 14.49 -6.66 7.39
N ASN A 144 14.75 -5.36 7.55
CA ASN A 144 14.19 -4.32 6.69
C ASN A 144 14.77 -4.38 5.28
N LEU A 145 13.93 -4.11 4.28
CA LEU A 145 14.36 -3.93 2.90
C LEU A 145 15.32 -2.75 2.80
N SER A 146 16.41 -2.90 2.03
CA SER A 146 17.36 -1.82 1.83
C SER A 146 16.80 -0.69 0.96
N THR A 147 17.31 0.53 1.17
CA THR A 147 17.01 1.71 0.34
C THR A 147 17.26 1.45 -1.14
N GLU A 148 18.33 0.74 -1.47
CA GLU A 148 18.67 0.36 -2.85
C GLU A 148 17.59 -0.54 -3.49
N ALA A 149 17.12 -1.56 -2.76
CA ALA A 149 16.06 -2.44 -3.25
C ALA A 149 14.72 -1.70 -3.38
N MET A 150 14.37 -0.84 -2.43
CA MET A 150 13.18 0.00 -2.49
C MET A 150 13.22 0.95 -3.70
N ASN A 151 14.36 1.62 -3.92
CA ASN A 151 14.57 2.46 -5.10
C ASN A 151 14.34 1.67 -6.38
N LYS A 152 14.92 0.47 -6.52
CA LYS A 152 14.72 -0.38 -7.72
C LYS A 152 13.24 -0.68 -7.98
N MET A 153 12.48 -0.99 -6.93
CA MET A 153 11.02 -1.22 -7.05
C MET A 153 10.29 0.05 -7.50
N LEU A 154 10.59 1.21 -6.88
CA LEU A 154 9.97 2.48 -7.23
C LEU A 154 10.29 2.93 -8.66
N HIS A 155 11.53 2.78 -9.12
CA HIS A 155 11.90 3.11 -10.50
C HIS A 155 11.08 2.29 -11.50
N ARG A 156 10.89 0.99 -11.26
CA ARG A 156 10.05 0.14 -12.13
C ARG A 156 8.61 0.64 -12.17
N ILE A 157 8.04 1.01 -11.02
CA ILE A 157 6.67 1.55 -10.95
C ILE A 157 6.55 2.87 -11.70
N ARG A 158 7.51 3.79 -11.52
CA ARG A 158 7.55 5.09 -12.18
C ARG A 158 7.71 4.98 -13.70
N LEU A 159 8.63 4.14 -14.17
CA LEU A 159 8.83 3.89 -15.60
C LEU A 159 7.55 3.39 -16.28
N VAL A 160 6.81 2.47 -15.64
CA VAL A 160 5.53 2.00 -16.18
C VAL A 160 4.51 3.14 -16.27
N ARG A 161 4.47 4.02 -15.27
CA ARG A 161 3.60 5.20 -15.28
C ARG A 161 3.99 6.17 -16.39
N GLU A 162 5.26 6.51 -16.53
CA GLU A 162 5.78 7.41 -17.57
C GLU A 162 5.48 6.89 -18.97
N ILE A 163 5.70 5.59 -19.23
CA ILE A 163 5.36 4.95 -20.51
C ILE A 163 3.86 5.02 -20.77
N GLN A 164 3.03 4.76 -19.75
CA GLN A 164 1.58 4.81 -19.89
C GLN A 164 1.11 6.23 -20.19
N GLU A 165 1.63 7.23 -19.49
CA GLU A 165 1.37 8.64 -19.74
C GLU A 165 1.81 9.02 -21.16
N ALA A 166 3.01 8.67 -21.60
CA ALA A 166 3.51 8.94 -22.94
C ALA A 166 2.59 8.34 -24.03
N LYS A 167 2.11 7.11 -23.84
CA LYS A 167 1.15 6.45 -24.76
C LYS A 167 -0.17 7.21 -24.87
N TYR A 168 -0.68 7.75 -23.76
CA TYR A 168 -1.90 8.56 -23.80
C TYR A 168 -1.68 9.90 -24.51
N HIS A 169 -0.52 10.51 -24.36
CA HIS A 169 -0.18 11.79 -25.03
C HIS A 169 0.18 11.63 -26.52
N THR A 170 0.50 10.43 -26.98
CA THR A 170 0.83 10.14 -28.39
C THR A 170 -0.33 9.54 -29.19
N GLN A 171 -1.52 9.35 -28.60
CA GLN A 171 -2.70 8.99 -29.40
C GLN A 171 -3.11 10.20 -30.27
N PRO A 172 -3.15 10.06 -31.61
CA PRO A 172 -3.61 11.13 -32.46
C PRO A 172 -5.09 11.41 -32.21
N VAL A 173 -5.45 12.69 -32.14
CA VAL A 173 -6.84 13.16 -32.09
C VAL A 173 -7.49 12.88 -33.45
N TYR A 174 -7.96 11.66 -33.66
CA TYR A 174 -8.87 11.35 -34.78
C TYR A 174 -10.23 10.97 -34.21
N ALA A 175 -11.04 11.97 -33.86
CA ALA A 175 -12.50 11.85 -33.75
C ALA A 175 -13.18 13.22 -33.52
N THR A 176 -13.16 14.09 -34.54
CA THR A 176 -14.29 15.00 -34.81
C THR A 176 -14.24 15.46 -36.25
N MET A 177 -14.83 14.66 -37.14
CA MET A 177 -15.56 15.13 -38.32
C MET A 177 -16.83 14.31 -38.45
#